data_AF-A0A7L4TTH7-F1
#
_entry.id   AF-A0A7L4TTH7-F1
#
_cell.length_a   1.000
_cell.length_b   1.000
_cell.length_c   1.000
_cell.angle_alpha   90.00
_cell.angle_beta   90.00
_cell.angle_gamma   90.00
#
_symmetry.space_group_name_H-M   'P 1'
#
loop_
_entity.id
_entity.type
_entity.pdbx_description
1 polymer ?
#
loop_
_entity_poly.entity_id
_entity_poly.type
_entity_poly.pdbx_seq_one_letter_code
_entity_poly.pdbx_strand_id
1 'polypeptide(L)'
;MRKIFSFIKPYRFPMWIAIVLMLVELAVELFHPLLLARIIDEGVVAGDIDIVIRWGLIMIGMSFLAFLSGVINSFYAAHVSQSTGFDLR
;
A
#
# COMPACT_ATOMS: atom_id res chain seq x y z
N MET A 1 -21.26 -14.62 -17.21
CA MET A 1 -19.83 -14.48 -16.80
C MET A 1 -18.85 -14.15 -17.94
N ARG A 2 -18.93 -14.73 -19.16
CA ARG A 2 -17.97 -14.42 -20.26
C ARG A 2 -18.05 -13.01 -20.86
N LYS A 3 -19.20 -12.32 -20.82
CA LYS A 3 -19.35 -10.96 -21.37
C LYS A 3 -18.75 -9.87 -20.47
N ILE A 4 -18.76 -10.05 -19.14
CA ILE A 4 -18.21 -9.10 -18.17
C ILE A 4 -16.68 -8.93 -18.35
N PHE A 5 -15.97 -10.04 -18.60
CA PHE A 5 -14.53 -10.01 -18.88
C PHE A 5 -14.15 -9.25 -20.17
N SER A 6 -15.11 -9.02 -21.08
CA SER A 6 -14.88 -8.23 -22.30
C SER A 6 -14.98 -6.72 -22.06
N PHE A 7 -15.74 -6.27 -21.06
CA PHE A 7 -15.81 -4.86 -20.64
C PHE A 7 -14.64 -4.44 -19.75
N ILE A 8 -13.98 -5.41 -19.09
CA ILE A 8 -12.76 -5.19 -18.30
C ILE A 8 -11.50 -5.09 -19.19
N LYS A 9 -11.56 -5.55 -20.44
CA LYS A 9 -10.41 -5.58 -21.37
C LYS A 9 -9.71 -4.23 -21.59
N PRO A 10 -10.40 -3.07 -21.68
CA PRO A 10 -9.75 -1.76 -21.81
C PRO A 10 -9.09 -1.30 -20.49
N TYR A 11 -9.56 -1.77 -19.34
CA TYR A 11 -9.13 -1.34 -18.00
C TYR A 11 -8.05 -2.23 -17.35
N ARG A 12 -7.43 -3.13 -18.13
CA ARG A 12 -6.39 -4.04 -17.62
C ARG A 12 -5.15 -3.33 -17.11
N PHE A 13 -4.80 -2.19 -17.70
CA PHE A 13 -3.64 -1.41 -17.30
C PHE A 13 -3.82 -0.74 -15.91
N PRO A 14 -4.92 0.01 -15.66
CA PRO A 14 -5.17 0.55 -14.31
C PRO A 14 -5.42 -0.55 -13.27
N MET A 15 -6.00 -1.70 -13.65
CA MET A 15 -6.19 -2.82 -12.73
C MET A 15 -4.87 -3.46 -12.29
N TRP A 16 -3.92 -3.62 -13.22
CA TRP A 16 -2.57 -4.07 -12.89
C TRP A 16 -1.83 -3.07 -11.99
N ILE A 17 -1.94 -1.78 -12.27
CA ILE A 17 -1.36 -0.72 -11.42
C ILE A 17 -1.95 -0.77 -10.01
N ALA A 18 -3.27 -0.91 -9.88
CA ALA A 18 -3.94 -1.02 -8.58
C ALA A 18 -3.46 -2.25 -7.79
N ILE A 19 -3.34 -3.41 -8.44
CA ILE A 19 -2.82 -4.64 -7.79
C ILE A 19 -1.37 -4.44 -7.34
N VAL A 20 -0.52 -3.84 -8.18
CA VAL A 20 0.89 -3.58 -7.82
C VAL A 20 0.98 -2.61 -6.65
N LEU A 21 0.23 -1.50 -6.69
CA LEU A 21 0.17 -0.53 -5.59
C LEU A 21 -0.32 -1.17 -4.29
N MET A 22 -1.34 -2.02 -4.36
CA MET A 22 -1.86 -2.76 -3.22
C MET A 22 -0.81 -3.72 -2.63
N LEU A 23 -0.05 -4.44 -3.47
CA LEU A 23 1.02 -5.32 -3.01
C LEU A 23 2.16 -4.54 -2.33
N VAL A 24 2.51 -3.38 -2.86
CA VAL A 24 3.51 -2.49 -2.26
C VAL A 24 3.03 -1.99 -0.90
N GLU A 25 1.79 -1.54 -0.81
CA GLU A 25 1.15 -1.11 0.44
C GLU A 25 1.19 -2.23 1.50
N LEU A 26 0.76 -3.44 1.14
CA LEU A 26 0.80 -4.62 2.00
C LEU A 26 2.21 -4.98 2.45
N ALA A 27 3.21 -4.90 1.56
CA ALA A 27 4.59 -5.17 1.91
C ALA A 27 5.09 -4.16 2.97
N VAL A 28 4.81 -2.87 2.79
CA VAL A 28 5.21 -1.83 3.76
C VAL A 28 4.53 -2.04 5.11
N GLU A 29 3.23 -2.37 5.13
CA GLU A 29 2.55 -2.73 6.37
C GLU A 29 3.20 -3.91 7.09
N LEU A 30 3.66 -4.92 6.34
CA LEU A 30 4.34 -6.08 6.90
C LEU A 30 5.77 -5.78 7.36
N PHE A 31 6.44 -4.80 6.75
CA PHE A 31 7.77 -4.36 7.18
C PHE A 31 7.75 -3.52 8.46
N HIS A 32 6.66 -2.80 8.75
CA HIS A 32 6.53 -2.05 10.01
C HIS A 32 6.77 -2.87 11.28
N PRO A 33 6.13 -4.03 11.51
CA PRO A 33 6.35 -4.83 12.72
C PRO A 33 7.79 -5.39 12.79
N LEU A 34 8.41 -5.71 11.65
CA LEU A 34 9.82 -6.12 11.59
C LEU A 34 10.76 -5.00 12.04
N LEU A 35 10.51 -3.77 11.59
CA LEU A 35 11.28 -2.59 11.99
C LEU A 35 11.04 -2.23 13.46
N LEU A 36 9.81 -2.36 13.94
CA LEU A 36 9.46 -2.19 15.35
C LEU A 36 10.22 -3.17 16.24
N ALA A 37 10.28 -4.45 15.88
CA ALA A 37 11.07 -5.44 16.61
C ALA A 37 12.54 -5.02 16.69
N ARG A 38 13.09 -4.56 15.56
CA ARG A 38 14.48 -4.06 15.49
C ARG A 38 14.73 -2.83 16.35
N ILE A 39 13.79 -1.88 16.39
CA ILE A 39 13.86 -0.71 17.27
C ILE A 39 13.85 -1.12 18.74
N ILE A 40 13.05 -2.11 19.10
CA ILE A 40 12.98 -2.61 20.48
C ILE A 40 14.29 -3.30 20.84
N ASP A 41 14.77 -4.24 20.02
CA ASP A 41 15.94 -5.06 20.32
C ASP A 41 17.25 -4.25 20.24
N GLU A 42 17.46 -3.48 19.16
CA GLU A 42 18.71 -2.74 18.92
C GLU A 42 18.72 -1.35 19.55
N GLY A 43 17.55 -0.79 19.87
CA GLY A 43 17.42 0.55 20.44
C GLY A 43 17.03 0.52 21.91
N VAL A 44 15.82 0.05 22.23
CA VAL A 44 15.27 0.12 23.59
C VAL A 44 16.03 -0.81 24.55
N VAL A 45 16.27 -2.06 24.16
CA VAL A 45 16.99 -3.04 24.99
C VAL A 45 18.48 -2.70 25.11
N ALA A 46 19.09 -2.19 24.03
CA ALA A 46 20.49 -1.75 24.02
C ALA A 46 20.70 -0.39 24.74
N GLY A 47 19.63 0.37 24.99
CA GLY A 47 19.70 1.71 25.59
C GLY A 47 20.15 2.82 24.62
N ASP A 48 20.16 2.55 23.31
CA ASP A 48 20.58 3.49 22.27
C ASP A 48 19.37 4.20 21.66
N ILE A 49 19.09 5.41 22.16
CA ILE A 49 17.99 6.27 21.71
C ILE A 49 18.25 6.82 20.30
N ASP A 50 19.50 6.98 19.88
CA ASP A 50 19.82 7.47 18.54
C ASP A 50 19.35 6.47 17.46
N ILE A 51 19.49 5.17 17.71
CA ILE A 51 18.98 4.10 16.84
C ILE A 51 17.45 4.14 16.77
N VAL A 52 16.77 4.32 17.91
CA VAL A 52 15.30 4.43 17.98
C VAL A 52 14.80 5.62 17.15
N ILE A 53 15.44 6.79 17.30
CA ILE A 53 15.04 8.00 16.57
C ILE A 53 15.27 7.85 15.08
N ARG A 54 16.42 7.31 14.64
CA ARG A 54 16.71 7.11 13.21
C ARG A 54 15.72 6.17 12.54
N TRP A 55 15.49 5.00 13.12
CA TRP A 55 14.55 4.03 12.55
C TRP A 55 13.10 4.50 12.65
N GLY A 56 12.73 5.19 13.74
CA GLY A 56 11.42 5.83 13.88
C GLY A 56 11.15 6.88 12.79
N LEU A 57 12.14 7.71 12.47
CA LEU A 57 12.04 8.68 11.37
C LEU A 57 11.85 8.00 10.01
N ILE A 58 12.59 6.91 9.75
CA ILE A 58 12.44 6.10 8.53
C ILE A 58 11.03 5.48 8.45
N MET A 59 10.50 4.96 9.55
CA MET A 59 9.14 4.42 9.62
C MET A 59 8.07 5.48 9.32
N ILE A 60 8.23 6.70 9.83
CA ILE A 60 7.31 7.81 9.53
C ILE A 60 7.33 8.13 8.03
N GLY A 61 8.52 8.20 7.43
CA GLY A 61 8.67 8.42 5.99
C GLY A 61 8.00 7.32 5.14
N MET A 62 8.21 6.06 5.50
CA MET A 62 7.56 4.92 4.82
C MET A 62 6.05 4.88 5.04
N SER A 63 5.56 5.22 6.23
CA SER A 63 4.13 5.36 6.51
C SER A 63 3.48 6.39 5.59
N PHE A 64 4.17 7.51 5.35
CA PHE A 64 3.65 8.56 4.47
C PHE A 64 3.57 8.11 3.01
N LEU A 65 4.57 7.35 2.54
CA LEU A 65 4.56 6.75 1.20
C LEU A 65 3.47 5.68 1.06
N ALA A 66 3.30 4.83 2.06
CA ALA A 66 2.23 3.83 2.10
C ALA A 66 0.85 4.50 2.06
N PHE A 67 0.66 5.56 2.85
CA PHE A 67 -0.57 6.34 2.85
C PHE A 67 -0.87 6.97 1.49
N LEU A 68 0.12 7.59 0.83
CA LEU A 68 -0.07 8.12 -0.53
C LEU A 68 -0.43 7.01 -1.52
N SER A 69 0.26 5.87 -1.45
CA SER A 69 -0.01 4.71 -2.30
C SER A 69 -1.44 4.20 -2.11
N GLY A 70 -1.89 4.05 -0.86
CA GLY A 70 -3.23 3.62 -0.51
C GLY A 70 -4.31 4.60 -0.96
N VAL A 71 -4.09 5.90 -0.82
CA VAL A 71 -5.01 6.94 -1.34
C VAL A 71 -5.15 6.85 -2.85
N ILE A 72 -4.03 6.78 -3.58
CA ILE A 72 -4.04 6.65 -5.05
C ILE A 72 -4.75 5.35 -5.46
N ASN A 73 -4.44 4.24 -4.80
CA ASN A 73 -5.06 2.95 -5.05
C ASN A 73 -6.58 3.00 -4.81
N SER A 74 -7.02 3.63 -3.72
CA SER A 74 -8.44 3.81 -3.40
C SER A 74 -9.18 4.65 -4.44
N PHE A 75 -8.54 5.72 -4.96
CA PHE A 75 -9.09 6.50 -6.08
C PHE A 75 -9.24 5.67 -7.37
N TYR A 76 -8.22 4.90 -7.73
CA TYR A 76 -8.28 4.01 -8.90
C TYR A 76 -9.33 2.91 -8.71
N ALA A 77 -9.42 2.30 -7.52
CA ALA A 77 -10.42 1.30 -7.20
C ALA A 77 -11.84 1.85 -7.27
N ALA A 78 -12.07 3.06 -6.73
CA ALA A 78 -13.36 3.74 -6.82
C ALA A 78 -13.74 4.07 -8.27
N HIS A 79 -12.78 4.55 -9.08
CA HIS A 79 -13.00 4.87 -10.49
C HIS A 79 -13.31 3.63 -11.33
N VAL A 80 -12.57 2.54 -11.13
CA VAL A 80 -12.84 1.26 -11.80
C VAL A 80 -14.20 0.71 -11.39
N SER A 81 -14.51 0.70 -10.10
CA SER A 81 -15.80 0.21 -9.57
C SER A 81 -17.00 1.00 -10.12
N GLN A 82 -16.90 2.33 -10.16
CA GLN A 82 -17.91 3.22 -10.74
C GLN A 82 -18.07 3.03 -12.26
N SER A 83 -16.98 2.93 -13.02
CA SER A 83 -17.05 2.68 -14.47
C SER A 83 -17.70 1.32 -14.78
N THR A 84 -17.37 0.26 -14.03
CA THR A 84 -18.05 -1.03 -14.17
C THR A 84 -19.51 -0.99 -13.76
N GLY A 85 -19.88 -0.16 -12.78
CA GLY A 85 -21.28 0.03 -12.36
C GLY A 85 -22.11 0.83 -13.38
N PHE A 86 -21.48 1.76 -14.09
CA PHE A 86 -22.11 2.52 -15.17
C PHE A 86 -22.34 1.67 -16.43
N ASP A 87 -21.35 0.86 -16.83
CA ASP A 87 -21.48 -0.08 -17.96
C ASP A 87 -22.50 -1.21 -17.70
N LEU A 88 -22.90 -1.43 -16.44
CA LEU A 88 -23.87 -2.46 -16.06
C LEU A 88 -25.33 -1.95 -16.05
N ARG A 89 -25.57 -0.63 -16.07
CA ARG A 89 -26.91 -0.01 -16.10
C ARG A 89 -27.39 0.21 -17.53
#